data_AF-A0A820RDN1-F1
#
_entry.id   AF-A0A820RDN1-F1
#
_cell.length_a   1.000
_cell.length_b   1.000
_cell.length_c   1.000
_cell.angle_alpha   90.00
_cell.angle_beta   90.00
_cell.angle_gamma   90.00
#
_symmetry.space_group_name_H-M   'P 1'
#
loop_
_entity.id
_entity.type
_entity.pdbx_description
1 polymer ?
#
loop_
_entity_poly.entity_id
_entity_poly.type
_entity_poly.pdbx_seq_one_letter_code
_entity_poly.pdbx_strand_id
1 'polypeptide(L)'
;ESTIFRLNDLLDIPLDNYQNEISAICFSAQKELELETRMRSIEEEWTEQILSFELYKDYGPVLLEKRYVEHLLEHLEDGEETLAQMLTTRYIEPMREEVASWSEKLKTIGEILELWLEVQDMWLGAENIFNNP
;
A
#
# COMPACT_ATOMS: atom_id res chain seq x y z
N GLU A 1 -34.59 -14.39 16.14
CA GLU A 1 -35.09 -13.16 16.79
C GLU A 1 -33.88 -12.34 17.21
N SER A 2 -33.76 -11.12 16.72
CA SER A 2 -32.69 -10.21 17.11
C SER A 2 -33.02 -9.66 18.50
N THR A 3 -32.30 -10.11 19.52
CA THR A 3 -32.34 -9.51 20.86
C THR A 3 -31.82 -8.08 20.75
N ILE A 4 -32.74 -7.11 20.76
CA ILE A 4 -32.42 -5.69 20.70
C ILE A 4 -31.69 -5.34 22.01
N PHE A 5 -30.38 -5.12 21.93
CA PHE A 5 -29.57 -4.60 23.02
C PHE A 5 -29.90 -3.12 23.21
N ARG A 6 -30.42 -2.75 24.39
CA ARG A 6 -30.81 -1.38 24.74
C ARG A 6 -29.75 -0.78 25.66
N LEU A 7 -29.62 0.54 25.64
CA LEU A 7 -28.69 1.25 26.53
C LEU A 7 -28.95 0.93 28.02
N ASN A 8 -30.22 0.70 28.38
CA ASN A 8 -30.57 0.32 29.75
C ASN A 8 -29.94 -1.01 30.17
N ASP A 9 -29.84 -1.98 29.26
CA ASP A 9 -29.22 -3.28 29.51
C ASP A 9 -27.70 -3.13 29.78
N LEU A 10 -27.04 -2.11 29.21
CA LEU A 10 -25.64 -1.77 29.48
C LEU A 10 -25.45 -1.14 30.88
N LEU A 11 -26.40 -0.29 31.30
CA LEU A 11 -26.38 0.38 32.60
C LEU A 11 -26.67 -0.59 33.76
N ASP A 12 -27.42 -1.66 33.48
CA ASP A 12 -27.73 -2.73 34.44
C ASP A 12 -26.54 -3.70 34.65
N ILE A 13 -25.52 -3.66 33.78
CA ILE A 13 -24.28 -4.43 33.94
C ILE A 13 -23.35 -3.72 34.92
N PRO A 14 -22.72 -4.42 35.88
CA PRO A 14 -21.72 -3.83 36.77
C PRO A 14 -20.41 -3.55 36.00
N LEU A 15 -20.40 -2.48 35.22
CA LEU A 15 -19.29 -2.06 34.36
C LEU A 15 -17.98 -1.86 35.12
N ASP A 16 -18.05 -1.49 36.40
CA ASP A 16 -16.90 -1.32 37.29
C ASP A 16 -16.05 -2.60 37.41
N ASN A 17 -16.71 -3.77 37.44
CA ASN A 17 -16.02 -5.06 37.53
C ASN A 17 -15.28 -5.44 36.24
N TYR A 18 -15.67 -4.87 35.10
CA TYR A 18 -15.12 -5.19 33.77
C TYR A 18 -14.37 -4.01 33.13
N GLN A 19 -14.14 -2.93 33.88
CA GLN A 19 -13.55 -1.69 33.37
C GLN A 19 -12.22 -1.94 32.65
N ASN A 20 -11.36 -2.79 33.23
CA ASN A 20 -10.05 -3.11 32.66
C ASN A 20 -10.17 -3.87 31.32
N GLU A 21 -11.10 -4.82 31.23
CA GLU A 21 -11.33 -5.61 30.01
C GLU A 21 -11.90 -4.73 28.90
N ILE A 22 -12.90 -3.90 29.24
CA ILE A 22 -13.50 -2.94 28.30
C ILE A 22 -12.44 -1.95 27.81
N SER A 23 -11.61 -1.42 28.72
CA SER A 23 -10.54 -0.49 28.35
C SER A 23 -9.50 -1.14 27.44
N ALA A 24 -9.14 -2.41 27.69
CA ALA A 24 -8.23 -3.15 26.83
C ALA A 24 -8.80 -3.37 25.43
N ILE A 25 -10.09 -3.71 25.32
CA ILE A 25 -10.78 -3.85 24.02
C ILE A 25 -10.82 -2.52 23.29
N CYS A 26 -11.22 -1.43 23.96
CA CYS A 26 -11.24 -0.09 23.36
C CYS A 26 -9.85 0.34 22.86
N PHE A 27 -8.80 0.00 23.61
CA PHE A 27 -7.43 0.28 23.19
C PHE A 27 -7.00 -0.54 21.96
N SER A 28 -7.38 -1.83 21.89
CA SER A 28 -7.16 -2.65 20.69
C SER A 28 -7.87 -2.05 19.48
N ALA A 29 -9.16 -1.71 19.63
CA ALA A 29 -9.96 -1.11 18.57
C ALA A 29 -9.38 0.22 18.08
N GLN A 30 -8.84 1.05 18.99
CA GLN A 30 -8.14 2.27 18.61
C GLN A 30 -6.90 1.98 17.77
N LYS A 31 -6.13 0.94 18.11
CA LYS A 31 -4.94 0.55 17.36
C LYS A 31 -5.25 -0.10 16.02
N GLU A 32 -6.32 -0.87 15.94
CA GLU A 32 -6.85 -1.42 14.69
C GLU A 32 -7.27 -0.28 13.74
N LEU A 33 -7.99 0.73 14.24
CA LEU A 33 -8.37 1.89 13.43
C LEU A 33 -7.17 2.69 12.90
N GLU A 34 -6.11 2.84 13.70
CA GLU A 34 -4.86 3.45 13.26
C GLU A 34 -4.23 2.67 12.10
N LEU A 35 -4.24 1.33 12.15
CA LEU A 35 -3.74 0.48 11.08
C LEU A 35 -4.61 0.56 9.82
N GLU A 36 -5.94 0.53 9.99
CA GLU A 36 -6.88 0.65 8.88
C GLU A 36 -6.73 1.97 8.12
N THR A 37 -6.54 3.06 8.86
CA THR A 37 -6.34 4.39 8.26
C THR A 37 -5.04 4.43 7.45
N ARG A 38 -3.95 3.82 7.95
CA ARG A 38 -2.68 3.72 7.21
C ARG A 38 -2.81 2.83 5.98
N MET A 39 -3.46 1.68 6.10
CA MET A 39 -3.70 0.78 4.97
C MET A 39 -4.46 1.49 3.85
N ARG A 40 -5.58 2.15 4.20
CA ARG A 40 -6.39 2.88 3.23
C ARG A 40 -5.60 3.96 2.50
N SER A 41 -4.74 4.70 3.21
CA SER A 41 -3.88 5.71 2.59
C SER A 41 -2.96 5.10 1.53
N ILE A 42 -2.37 3.94 1.81
CA ILE A 42 -1.50 3.22 0.85
C ILE A 42 -2.33 2.74 -0.35
N GLU A 43 -3.50 2.16 -0.10
CA GLU A 43 -4.39 1.71 -1.17
C GLU A 43 -4.80 2.87 -2.10
N GLU A 44 -5.24 4.00 -1.53
CA GLU A 44 -5.65 5.18 -2.29
C GLU A 44 -4.48 5.72 -3.14
N GLU A 45 -3.31 5.89 -2.53
CA GLU A 45 -2.11 6.37 -3.21
C GLU A 45 -1.72 5.49 -4.40
N TRP A 46 -1.71 4.16 -4.23
CA TRP A 46 -1.25 3.24 -5.26
C TRP A 46 -2.30 2.92 -6.33
N THR A 47 -3.58 3.08 -6.01
CA THR A 47 -4.67 2.91 -6.99
C THR A 47 -4.76 4.09 -7.97
N GLU A 48 -4.31 5.27 -7.55
CA GLU A 48 -4.37 6.50 -8.36
C GLU A 48 -3.09 6.77 -9.17
N GLN A 49 -2.06 5.91 -9.09
CA GLN A 49 -0.81 6.12 -9.83
C GLN A 49 -1.01 6.04 -11.35
N ILE A 50 -0.47 7.02 -12.07
CA ILE A 50 -0.52 7.09 -13.53
C ILE A 50 0.91 7.17 -14.08
N LEU A 51 1.31 6.16 -14.83
CA LEU A 51 2.62 6.17 -15.49
C LEU A 51 2.67 7.24 -16.59
N SER A 52 3.73 8.04 -16.56
CA SER A 52 4.01 9.06 -17.57
C SER A 52 4.92 8.49 -18.67
N PHE A 53 4.65 8.89 -19.91
CA PHE A 53 5.39 8.45 -21.09
C PHE A 53 5.89 9.65 -21.91
N GLU A 54 7.15 9.58 -22.32
CA GLU A 54 7.82 10.55 -23.17
C GLU A 54 7.79 10.15 -24.65
N LEU A 55 7.71 11.17 -25.51
CA LEU A 55 7.79 11.01 -26.96
C LEU A 55 9.19 10.57 -27.39
N TYR A 56 9.25 9.56 -28.25
CA TYR A 56 10.51 9.11 -28.84
C TYR A 56 10.45 9.05 -30.37
N LYS A 57 11.17 9.98 -31.01
CA LYS A 57 11.29 10.10 -32.48
C LYS A 57 9.91 9.97 -33.15
N ASP A 58 9.79 9.09 -34.13
CA ASP A 58 8.56 8.81 -34.87
C ASP A 58 7.66 7.74 -34.22
N TYR A 59 8.11 7.13 -33.11
CA TYR A 59 7.38 6.06 -32.41
C TYR A 59 6.27 6.58 -31.49
N GLY A 60 6.26 7.87 -31.18
CA GLY A 60 5.29 8.47 -30.26
C GLY A 60 5.63 8.26 -28.78
N PRO A 61 4.66 8.35 -27.85
CA PRO A 61 4.91 8.32 -26.41
C PRO A 61 5.08 6.88 -25.92
N VAL A 62 6.27 6.32 -26.14
CA VAL A 62 6.56 4.90 -25.87
C VAL A 62 7.59 4.71 -24.76
N LEU A 63 8.32 5.76 -24.38
CA LEU A 63 9.31 5.66 -23.32
C LEU A 63 8.68 6.00 -21.98
N LEU A 64 8.84 5.13 -21.00
CA LEU A 64 8.51 5.43 -19.62
C LEU A 64 9.38 6.61 -19.15
N GLU A 65 8.77 7.64 -18.56
CA GLU A 65 9.50 8.80 -18.04
C GLU A 65 10.40 8.39 -16.87
N LYS A 66 11.70 8.20 -17.14
CA LYS A 66 12.64 7.58 -16.19
C LYS A 66 12.69 8.30 -14.84
N ARG A 67 12.75 9.63 -14.84
CA ARG A 67 12.81 10.42 -13.60
C ARG A 67 11.53 10.31 -12.76
N TYR A 68 10.37 10.25 -13.42
CA TYR A 68 9.10 10.04 -12.73
C TYR A 68 9.07 8.68 -12.05
N VAL A 69 9.53 7.64 -12.76
CA VAL A 69 9.54 6.26 -12.28
C VAL A 69 10.56 6.06 -11.16
N GLU A 70 11.73 6.68 -11.23
CA GLU A 70 12.73 6.69 -10.14
C GLU A 70 12.13 7.26 -8.84
N HIS A 71 11.42 8.39 -8.92
CA HIS A 71 10.69 8.93 -7.76
C HIS A 71 9.54 8.04 -7.30
N LEU A 72 8.82 7.39 -8.23
CA LEU A 72 7.77 6.45 -7.89
C LEU A 72 8.33 5.22 -7.13
N LEU A 73 9.52 4.75 -7.51
CA LEU A 73 10.23 3.66 -6.82
C LEU A 73 10.68 4.09 -5.41
N GLU A 74 11.18 5.32 -5.22
CA GLU A 74 11.49 5.85 -3.88
C GLU A 74 10.23 5.85 -2.98
N HIS A 75 9.08 6.29 -3.51
CA HIS A 75 7.81 6.23 -2.76
C HIS A 75 7.30 4.81 -2.51
N LEU A 76 7.62 3.86 -3.41
CA LEU A 76 7.32 2.45 -3.23
C LEU A 76 8.05 1.86 -2.02
N GLU A 77 9.33 2.18 -1.86
CA GLU A 77 10.14 1.72 -0.72
C GLU A 77 9.55 2.18 0.62
N ASP A 78 9.11 3.45 0.71
CA ASP A 78 8.44 4.00 1.91
C ASP A 78 7.12 3.25 2.21
N GLY A 79 6.34 2.94 1.16
CA GLY A 79 5.11 2.17 1.27
C GLY A 79 5.35 0.73 1.74
N GLU A 80 6.35 0.06 1.18
CA GLU A 80 6.76 -1.28 1.59
C GLU A 80 7.25 -1.34 3.03
N GLU A 81 8.07 -0.37 3.46
CA GLU A 81 8.52 -0.28 4.85
C GLU A 81 7.32 -0.14 5.78
N THR A 82 6.37 0.72 5.43
CA THR A 82 5.16 0.94 6.23
C THR A 82 4.34 -0.35 6.36
N LEU A 83 4.10 -1.07 5.27
CA LEU A 83 3.40 -2.36 5.29
C LEU A 83 4.15 -3.41 6.11
N ALA A 84 5.48 -3.47 5.98
CA ALA A 84 6.32 -4.38 6.75
C ALA A 84 6.22 -4.09 8.25
N GLN A 85 6.26 -2.82 8.66
CA GLN A 85 6.07 -2.41 10.05
C GLN A 85 4.68 -2.81 10.57
N MET A 86 3.62 -2.62 9.77
CA MET A 86 2.25 -3.00 10.14
C MET A 86 2.12 -4.50 10.43
N LEU A 87 2.76 -5.37 9.62
CA LEU A 87 2.77 -6.82 9.79
C LEU A 87 3.43 -7.30 11.10
N THR A 88 4.31 -6.48 11.69
CA THR A 88 4.95 -6.80 12.99
C THR A 88 4.05 -6.48 14.19
N THR A 89 3.00 -5.69 14.00
CA THR A 89 2.14 -5.26 15.10
C THR A 89 1.21 -6.39 15.57
N ARG A 90 0.93 -6.46 16.87
CA ARG A 90 0.02 -7.48 17.42
C ARG A 90 -1.46 -7.26 17.10
N TYR A 91 -1.82 -6.07 16.63
CA TYR A 91 -3.20 -5.68 16.31
C TYR A 91 -3.53 -5.90 14.83
N ILE A 92 -2.59 -6.45 14.05
CA ILE A 92 -2.73 -6.64 12.62
C ILE A 92 -3.69 -7.76 12.24
N GLU A 93 -4.03 -8.65 13.18
CA GLU A 93 -4.73 -9.91 12.87
C GLU A 93 -5.99 -9.75 11.99
N PRO A 94 -6.87 -8.76 12.22
CA PRO A 94 -8.05 -8.54 11.37
C PRO A 94 -7.72 -8.13 9.93
N MET A 95 -6.53 -7.57 9.70
CA MET A 95 -6.10 -6.95 8.45
C MET A 95 -4.91 -7.67 7.80
N ARG A 96 -4.42 -8.75 8.42
CA ARG A 96 -3.14 -9.38 8.06
C ARG A 96 -3.11 -9.81 6.60
N GLU A 97 -4.19 -10.43 6.12
CA GLU A 97 -4.29 -10.89 4.73
C GLU A 97 -4.26 -9.73 3.73
N GLU A 98 -4.97 -8.65 4.04
CA GLU A 98 -5.03 -7.45 3.20
C GLU A 98 -3.66 -6.77 3.10
N VAL A 99 -3.01 -6.53 4.25
CA VAL A 99 -1.68 -5.90 4.30
C VAL A 99 -0.63 -6.78 3.62
N ALA A 100 -0.70 -8.11 3.81
CA ALA A 100 0.20 -9.03 3.12
C ALA A 100 -0.01 -9.02 1.60
N SER A 101 -1.26 -8.99 1.13
CA SER A 101 -1.57 -8.89 -0.30
C SER A 101 -1.05 -7.61 -0.91
N TRP A 102 -1.20 -6.47 -0.22
CA TRP A 102 -0.66 -5.20 -0.68
C TRP A 102 0.86 -5.16 -0.68
N SER A 103 1.51 -5.76 0.31
CA SER A 103 2.97 -5.89 0.33
C SER A 103 3.48 -6.68 -0.88
N GLU A 104 2.83 -7.78 -1.24
CA GLU A 104 3.19 -8.55 -2.45
C GLU A 104 2.93 -7.77 -3.74
N LYS A 105 1.83 -7.02 -3.83
CA LYS A 105 1.52 -6.17 -4.98
C LYS A 105 2.58 -5.08 -5.19
N LEU A 106 2.93 -4.32 -4.14
CA LEU A 106 3.93 -3.25 -4.26
C LEU A 106 5.28 -3.82 -4.67
N LYS A 107 5.69 -4.92 -4.05
CA LYS A 107 6.93 -5.61 -4.43
C LYS A 107 6.96 -6.00 -5.90
N THR A 108 5.87 -6.60 -6.39
CA THR A 108 5.76 -7.00 -7.79
C THR A 108 5.80 -5.79 -8.73
N ILE A 109 5.16 -4.68 -8.34
CA ILE A 109 5.19 -3.43 -9.12
C ILE A 109 6.62 -2.87 -9.18
N GLY A 110 7.33 -2.84 -8.06
CA GLY A 110 8.73 -2.38 -8.00
C GLY A 110 9.62 -3.18 -8.94
N GLU A 111 9.58 -4.52 -8.84
CA GLU A 111 10.35 -5.42 -9.71
C GLU A 111 10.03 -5.20 -11.20
N ILE A 112 8.75 -4.99 -11.55
CA ILE A 112 8.33 -4.73 -12.93
C ILE A 112 8.86 -3.39 -13.44
N LEU A 113 8.78 -2.33 -12.63
CA LEU A 113 9.23 -0.99 -13.03
C LEU A 113 10.74 -0.94 -13.23
N GLU A 114 11.51 -1.57 -12.33
CA GLU A 114 12.97 -1.69 -12.48
C GLU A 114 13.35 -2.43 -13.76
N LEU A 115 12.72 -3.58 -14.01
CA LEU A 115 12.97 -4.38 -15.22
C LEU A 115 12.58 -3.61 -16.48
N TRP A 116 11.50 -2.83 -16.44
CA TRP A 116 11.08 -1.99 -17.56
C TRP A 116 12.16 -0.96 -17.88
N LEU A 117 12.69 -0.25 -16.87
CA LEU A 117 13.76 0.73 -17.08
C LEU A 117 15.02 0.08 -17.65
N GLU A 118 15.41 -1.10 -17.17
CA GLU A 118 16.56 -1.84 -17.70
C GLU A 118 16.37 -2.20 -19.19
N VAL A 119 15.23 -2.80 -19.53
CA VAL A 119 14.92 -3.20 -20.91
C VAL A 119 14.82 -1.97 -21.83
N GLN A 120 14.26 -0.87 -21.34
CA GLN A 120 14.17 0.38 -22.07
C GLN A 120 15.56 0.97 -22.37
N ASP A 121 16.47 0.99 -21.39
CA ASP A 121 17.84 1.45 -21.57
C ASP A 121 18.61 0.57 -22.57
N MET A 122 18.44 -0.76 -22.49
CA MET A 122 19.01 -1.70 -23.46
C MET A 122 18.48 -1.45 -24.88
N TRP A 123 17.17 -1.23 -25.02
CA TRP A 123 16.54 -0.95 -26.30
C TRP A 123 17.05 0.36 -26.91
N LEU A 124 17.13 1.44 -26.13
CA LEU A 124 17.70 2.71 -26.56
C LEU A 124 19.17 2.57 -26.98
N GLY A 125 19.95 1.77 -26.25
CA GLY A 125 21.32 1.45 -26.61
C GLY A 125 21.43 0.75 -27.96
N ALA A 126 20.59 -0.26 -28.21
CA ALA A 126 20.54 -0.96 -29.49
C ALA A 126 20.05 -0.04 -30.62
N GLU A 127 19.02 0.77 -30.39
CA GLU A 127 18.48 1.73 -31.36
C GLU A 127 19.56 2.69 -31.84
N ASN A 128 20.34 3.26 -30.92
CA ASN A 128 21.43 4.17 -31.26
C ASN A 128 22.52 3.50 -32.10
N ILE A 129 22.82 2.21 -31.86
CA ILE A 129 23.85 1.48 -32.62
C ILE A 129 23.35 1.13 -34.04
N PHE A 130 22.08 0.75 -34.20
CA PHE A 130 21.57 0.22 -35.46
C PHE A 130 20.92 1.27 -36.36
N ASN A 131 20.35 2.34 -35.80
CA ASN A 131 19.56 3.33 -36.54
C ASN A 131 20.20 4.73 -36.65
N ASN A 132 21.35 4.95 -36.00
CA ASN A 132 22.15 6.17 -36.16
C ASN A 132 23.56 5.79 -36.68
N PRO A 133 23.80 5.84 -38.01
CA PRO A 133 25.10 5.54 -38.60
C PRO A 133 26.19 6.57 -38.27
#